data_AF-A0A2W4QTB6-F1
#
_entry.id   AF-A0A2W4QTB6-F1
#
_cell.length_a   1.000
_cell.length_b   1.000
_cell.length_c   1.000
_cell.angle_alpha   90.00
_cell.angle_beta   90.00
_cell.angle_gamma   90.00
#
_symmetry.space_group_name_H-M   'P 1'
#
loop_
_entity.id
_entity.type
_entity.pdbx_description
1 polymer ?
#
loop_
_entity_poly.entity_id
_entity_poly.type
_entity_poly.pdbx_seq_one_letter_code
_entity_poly.pdbx_strand_id
1 'polypeptide(L)'
;MFDKDAKVMTMFVDGALYTCFEKDAHKKSASAVEGTWRLTAQTPKEEIALKVVLRKSLGKHYGGTITGTRMPEGIELTDVTFDGKTLKFTYDFLLEGQPEDVVVEGEVEGKTFKGKITVGEYGNFPIEGTKDPER
;
A
#
# COMPACT_ATOMS: atom_id res chain seq x y z
N MET A 1 18.93 -33.66 -43.57
CA MET A 1 18.63 -32.21 -43.57
C MET A 1 17.21 -32.07 -43.06
N PHE A 2 17.04 -31.66 -41.81
CA PHE A 2 15.73 -31.40 -41.20
C PHE A 2 15.77 -30.00 -40.58
N ASP A 3 14.68 -29.27 -40.86
CA ASP A 3 14.50 -27.85 -40.70
C ASP A 3 14.17 -27.43 -39.25
N LYS A 4 14.29 -26.13 -39.02
CA LYS A 4 14.38 -25.41 -37.75
C LYS A 4 13.08 -25.28 -36.93
N ASP A 5 13.29 -25.25 -35.62
CA ASP A 5 12.63 -24.42 -34.58
C ASP A 5 11.10 -24.50 -34.39
N ALA A 6 10.66 -25.49 -33.59
CA ALA A 6 9.43 -25.40 -32.82
C ALA A 6 9.74 -25.29 -31.31
N LYS A 7 9.31 -24.15 -30.78
CA LYS A 7 9.29 -23.69 -29.38
C LYS A 7 8.50 -24.63 -28.47
N VAL A 8 9.13 -25.26 -27.47
CA VAL A 8 8.65 -25.41 -26.07
C VAL A 8 9.87 -25.80 -25.20
N MET A 9 10.44 -24.85 -24.46
CA MET A 9 11.38 -25.12 -23.37
C MET A 9 10.50 -25.33 -22.11
N THR A 10 10.33 -26.57 -21.64
CA THR A 10 11.19 -27.25 -20.63
C THR A 10 10.88 -26.75 -19.22
N MET A 11 10.59 -27.55 -18.19
CA MET A 11 10.35 -28.99 -17.97
C MET A 11 9.65 -29.04 -16.58
N PHE A 12 8.60 -29.84 -16.42
CA PHE A 12 8.13 -30.24 -15.09
C PHE A 12 9.10 -31.30 -14.56
N VAL A 13 9.68 -31.11 -13.37
CA VAL A 13 10.54 -32.12 -12.71
C VAL A 13 10.20 -32.20 -11.22
N ASP A 14 9.77 -33.40 -10.84
CA ASP A 14 9.81 -34.06 -9.53
C ASP A 14 9.19 -33.36 -8.30
N GLY A 15 8.25 -34.08 -7.68
CA GLY A 15 7.59 -33.69 -6.45
C GLY A 15 8.55 -33.47 -5.27
N ALA A 16 8.17 -32.53 -4.40
CA ALA A 16 8.90 -32.00 -3.25
C ALA A 16 9.88 -30.86 -3.56
N LEU A 17 9.29 -29.71 -3.88
CA LEU A 17 9.92 -28.39 -3.78
C LEU A 17 10.09 -28.03 -2.30
N TYR A 18 11.28 -28.29 -1.73
CA TYR A 18 11.69 -27.69 -0.46
C TYR A 18 13.15 -27.24 -0.56
N THR A 19 13.31 -26.00 -1.01
CA THR A 19 14.50 -25.19 -0.73
C THR A 19 14.06 -23.93 0.02
N CYS A 20 13.86 -24.10 1.32
CA CYS A 20 13.87 -22.99 2.27
C CYS A 20 15.33 -22.70 2.62
N PHE A 21 15.95 -21.78 1.89
CA PHE A 21 17.04 -21.00 2.46
C PHE A 21 16.48 -19.66 2.90
N GLU A 22 16.46 -19.54 4.23
CA GLU A 22 16.61 -18.32 5.02
C GLU A 22 15.38 -17.43 5.28
N LYS A 23 14.82 -17.73 6.47
CA LYS A 23 14.10 -16.87 7.41
C LYS A 23 12.66 -16.51 7.05
N ASP A 24 11.78 -17.29 7.66
CA ASP A 24 10.53 -16.96 8.37
C ASP A 24 10.31 -15.49 8.82
N ALA A 25 10.38 -14.53 7.90
CA ALA A 25 9.89 -13.17 8.09
C ALA A 25 8.75 -12.85 7.11
N HIS A 26 8.69 -13.54 5.97
CA HIS A 26 7.85 -13.13 4.84
C HIS A 26 6.36 -13.52 4.94
N LYS A 27 5.97 -14.31 5.95
CA LYS A 27 4.56 -14.69 6.18
C LYS A 27 3.85 -13.84 7.25
N LYS A 28 4.59 -13.00 7.99
CA LYS A 28 4.05 -12.09 9.02
C LYS A 28 3.86 -10.65 8.51
N SER A 29 4.68 -10.21 7.57
CA SER A 29 4.63 -8.84 7.06
C SER A 29 3.36 -8.56 6.23
N ALA A 30 2.83 -9.57 5.54
CA ALA A 30 1.65 -9.45 4.70
C ALA A 30 0.38 -9.01 5.44
N SER A 31 0.32 -9.25 6.76
CA SER A 31 -0.85 -8.94 7.60
C SER A 31 -0.63 -7.79 8.58
N ALA A 32 0.60 -7.28 8.65
CA ALA A 32 0.93 -6.21 9.60
C ALA A 32 0.15 -4.93 9.29
N VAL A 33 0.03 -4.57 8.02
CA VAL A 33 -0.65 -3.35 7.56
C VAL A 33 -2.13 -3.54 7.21
N GLU A 34 -2.61 -4.76 7.07
CA GLU A 34 -4.03 -5.03 6.79
C GLU A 34 -4.94 -4.49 7.89
N GLY A 35 -6.10 -3.94 7.53
CA GLY A 35 -7.08 -3.42 8.47
C GLY A 35 -7.35 -1.93 8.30
N THR A 36 -8.01 -1.35 9.28
CA THR A 36 -8.40 0.07 9.26
C THR A 36 -7.36 0.92 9.98
N TRP A 37 -6.96 2.01 9.35
CA TRP A 37 -6.04 3.02 9.87
C TRP A 37 -6.73 4.37 9.92
N ARG A 38 -6.48 5.11 11.00
CA ARG A 38 -6.84 6.52 11.12
C ARG A 38 -5.58 7.33 10.97
N LEU A 39 -5.49 8.09 9.88
CA LEU A 39 -4.37 8.98 9.60
C LEU A 39 -4.82 10.43 9.78
N THR A 40 -3.91 11.30 10.19
CA THR A 40 -4.13 12.72 10.36
C THR A 40 -3.00 13.46 9.67
N ALA A 41 -3.33 14.16 8.59
CA ALA A 41 -2.38 15.01 7.88
C ALA A 41 -2.35 16.40 8.52
N GLN A 42 -1.17 16.86 8.91
CA GLN A 42 -0.98 18.19 9.48
C GLN A 42 -0.66 19.17 8.35
N THR A 43 -1.69 19.84 7.82
CA THR A 43 -1.50 20.88 6.80
C THR A 43 -1.39 22.27 7.45
N PRO A 44 -0.80 23.29 6.78
CA PRO A 44 -0.70 24.64 7.32
C PRO A 44 -2.05 25.31 7.60
N LYS A 45 -3.11 24.87 6.90
CA LYS A 45 -4.47 25.42 7.05
C LYS A 45 -5.21 24.74 8.20
N GLU A 46 -5.16 23.41 8.25
CA GLU A 46 -5.91 22.60 9.20
C GLU A 46 -5.36 21.16 9.28
N GLU A 47 -5.74 20.45 10.35
CA GLU A 47 -5.53 19.01 10.42
C GLU A 47 -6.66 18.27 9.66
N ILE A 48 -6.27 17.33 8.80
CA ILE A 48 -7.21 16.56 7.99
C ILE A 48 -7.20 15.11 8.46
N ALA A 49 -8.34 14.66 9.01
CA ALA A 49 -8.54 13.27 9.39
C ALA A 49 -8.94 12.41 8.19
N LEU A 50 -8.24 11.28 8.04
CA LEU A 50 -8.37 10.31 6.96
C LEU A 50 -8.54 8.92 7.55
N LYS A 51 -9.39 8.10 6.95
CA LYS A 51 -9.56 6.70 7.28
C LYS A 51 -9.15 5.86 6.09
N VAL A 52 -8.14 5.02 6.26
CA VAL A 52 -7.61 4.11 5.24
C VAL A 52 -7.98 2.68 5.61
N VAL A 53 -8.55 1.93 4.69
CA VAL A 53 -8.82 0.50 4.85
C VAL A 53 -7.91 -0.24 3.91
N LEU A 54 -6.89 -0.92 4.45
CA LEU A 54 -5.95 -1.74 3.69
C LEU A 54 -6.39 -3.19 3.71
N ARG A 55 -6.33 -3.84 2.55
CA ARG A 55 -6.70 -5.25 2.37
C ARG A 55 -5.64 -5.91 1.51
N LYS A 56 -5.32 -7.16 1.81
CA LYS A 56 -4.49 -7.95 0.90
C LYS A 56 -5.23 -8.19 -0.40
N SER A 57 -4.53 -7.95 -1.51
CA SER A 57 -4.99 -8.25 -2.87
C SER A 57 -4.34 -9.56 -3.36
N LEU A 58 -4.60 -9.94 -4.61
CA LEU A 58 -4.01 -11.13 -5.23
C LEU A 58 -2.47 -11.09 -5.17
N GLY A 59 -1.87 -12.12 -4.56
CA GLY A 59 -0.41 -12.27 -4.49
C GLY A 59 0.26 -11.43 -3.39
N LYS A 60 1.26 -10.61 -3.79
CA LYS A 60 2.07 -9.75 -2.90
C LYS A 60 1.59 -8.28 -2.87
N HIS A 61 0.51 -7.97 -3.57
CA HIS A 61 0.00 -6.61 -3.68
C HIS A 61 -1.02 -6.32 -2.59
N TYR A 62 -1.09 -5.06 -2.19
CA TYR A 62 -2.15 -4.56 -1.33
C TYR A 62 -3.11 -3.73 -2.17
N GLY A 63 -4.35 -3.67 -1.72
CA GLY A 63 -5.32 -2.69 -2.17
C GLY A 63 -5.88 -1.99 -0.96
N GLY A 64 -6.67 -0.96 -1.21
CA GLY A 64 -7.39 -0.32 -0.13
C GLY A 64 -8.28 0.80 -0.61
N THR A 65 -8.99 1.37 0.35
CA THR A 65 -9.82 2.54 0.13
C THR A 65 -9.47 3.59 1.17
N ILE A 66 -9.31 4.83 0.74
CA ILE A 66 -9.16 5.97 1.62
C ILE A 66 -10.45 6.77 1.65
N THR A 67 -10.86 7.23 2.83
CA THR A 67 -12.06 8.05 3.06
C THR A 67 -11.67 9.23 3.93
N GLY A 68 -12.37 10.35 3.77
CA GLY A 68 -12.11 11.56 4.54
C GLY A 68 -13.29 12.53 4.45
N THR A 69 -13.25 13.61 5.21
CA THR A 69 -14.34 14.61 5.24
C THR A 69 -14.67 15.17 3.87
N ARG A 70 -13.66 15.32 2.99
CA ARG A 70 -13.81 15.83 1.62
C ARG A 70 -14.05 14.74 0.55
N MET A 71 -13.95 13.46 0.92
CA MET A 71 -14.13 12.31 0.02
C MET A 71 -14.96 11.22 0.73
N PRO A 72 -16.28 11.46 0.91
CA PRO A 72 -17.14 10.55 1.66
C PRO A 72 -17.40 9.23 0.91
N GLU A 73 -17.43 9.24 -0.44
CA GLU A 73 -17.53 8.00 -1.23
C GLU A 73 -16.33 7.07 -1.09
N GLY A 74 -15.17 7.63 -0.73
CA GLY A 74 -13.90 6.94 -0.67
C GLY A 74 -13.27 6.73 -2.04
N ILE A 75 -11.94 6.70 -2.05
CA ILE A 75 -11.12 6.60 -3.25
C ILE A 75 -10.30 5.32 -3.15
N GLU A 76 -10.22 4.57 -4.24
CA GLU A 76 -9.36 3.39 -4.30
C GLU A 76 -7.89 3.79 -4.33
N LEU A 77 -7.08 3.05 -3.57
CA LEU A 77 -5.64 3.26 -3.55
C LEU A 77 -4.98 2.56 -4.74
N THR A 78 -4.02 3.25 -5.33
CA THR A 78 -3.11 2.76 -6.37
C THR A 78 -1.69 2.60 -5.81
N ASP A 79 -0.87 1.78 -6.48
CA ASP A 79 0.55 1.58 -6.15
C ASP A 79 0.85 1.26 -4.67
N VAL A 80 -0.04 0.50 -4.02
CA VAL A 80 0.12 0.13 -2.60
C VAL A 80 1.23 -0.90 -2.44
N THR A 81 2.31 -0.48 -1.78
CA THR A 81 3.52 -1.28 -1.53
C THR A 81 3.87 -1.26 -0.05
N PHE A 82 4.24 -2.42 0.48
CA PHE A 82 4.73 -2.56 1.84
C PHE A 82 5.90 -3.53 1.87
N ASP A 83 7.06 -3.06 2.31
CA ASP A 83 8.31 -3.83 2.35
C ASP A 83 8.54 -4.52 3.72
N GLY A 84 7.62 -4.37 4.66
CA GLY A 84 7.74 -4.86 6.04
C GLY A 84 7.99 -3.76 7.07
N LYS A 85 8.38 -2.56 6.64
CA LYS A 85 8.58 -1.39 7.51
C LYS A 85 7.94 -0.14 6.93
N THR A 86 8.13 0.12 5.66
CA THR A 86 7.66 1.29 4.93
C THR A 86 6.41 0.93 4.14
N LEU A 87 5.33 1.67 4.38
CA LEU A 87 4.11 1.63 3.59
C LEU A 87 4.08 2.84 2.67
N LYS A 88 3.85 2.58 1.38
CA LYS A 88 3.63 3.61 0.37
C LYS A 88 2.38 3.30 -0.43
N PHE A 89 1.57 4.30 -0.69
CA PHE A 89 0.40 4.21 -1.55
C PHE A 89 0.10 5.55 -2.20
N THR A 90 -0.60 5.48 -3.33
CA THR A 90 -1.04 6.64 -4.10
C THR A 90 -2.55 6.64 -4.21
N TYR A 91 -3.16 7.80 -4.39
CA TYR A 91 -4.54 7.95 -4.78
C TYR A 91 -4.75 9.27 -5.51
N ASP A 92 -5.71 9.31 -6.42
CA ASP A 92 -6.07 10.52 -7.15
C ASP A 92 -7.20 11.23 -6.40
N PHE A 93 -6.97 12.48 -5.98
CA PHE A 93 -7.96 13.28 -5.27
C PHE A 93 -8.37 14.50 -6.10
N LEU A 94 -9.67 14.81 -6.14
CA LEU A 94 -10.15 16.02 -6.81
C LEU A 94 -10.03 17.23 -5.89
N LEU A 95 -9.00 18.06 -6.11
CA LEU A 95 -8.84 19.34 -5.43
C LEU A 95 -9.34 20.45 -6.36
N GLU A 96 -10.33 21.23 -5.90
CA GLU A 96 -10.94 22.31 -6.70
C GLU A 96 -11.48 21.88 -8.08
N GLY A 97 -11.82 20.60 -8.23
CA GLY A 97 -12.31 20.01 -9.48
C GLY A 97 -11.22 19.53 -10.44
N GLN A 98 -9.94 19.62 -10.05
CA GLN A 98 -8.81 19.07 -10.79
C GLN A 98 -8.29 17.79 -10.11
N PRO A 99 -7.94 16.74 -10.88
CA PRO A 99 -7.31 15.55 -10.32
C PRO A 99 -5.87 15.84 -9.92
N GLU A 100 -5.57 15.59 -8.65
CA GLU A 100 -4.25 15.72 -8.06
C GLU A 100 -3.75 14.33 -7.64
N ASP A 101 -2.50 14.02 -7.96
CA ASP A 101 -1.85 12.81 -7.47
C ASP A 101 -1.42 13.04 -6.01
N VAL A 102 -1.84 12.12 -5.14
CA VAL A 102 -1.50 12.17 -3.73
C VAL A 102 -0.71 10.93 -3.36
N VAL A 103 0.54 11.13 -2.94
CA VAL A 103 1.46 10.06 -2.54
C VAL A 103 1.64 10.10 -1.04
N VAL A 104 1.33 8.98 -0.38
CA VAL A 104 1.57 8.79 1.05
C VAL A 104 2.67 7.77 1.24
N GLU A 105 3.68 8.13 2.04
CA GLU A 105 4.81 7.27 2.35
C GLU A 105 5.17 7.43 3.82
N GLY A 106 5.32 6.32 4.54
CA GLY A 106 5.68 6.36 5.95
C GLY A 106 6.08 5.02 6.51
N GLU A 107 6.69 5.06 7.70
CA GLU A 107 7.06 3.87 8.45
C GLU A 107 5.89 3.41 9.33
N VAL A 108 5.69 2.09 9.35
CA VAL A 108 4.71 1.39 10.19
C VAL A 108 5.44 0.69 11.31
N GLU A 109 5.16 1.10 12.54
CA GLU A 109 5.70 0.50 13.75
C GLU A 109 4.56 -0.12 14.56
N GLY A 110 4.29 -1.40 14.31
CA GLY A 110 3.21 -2.13 14.99
C GLY A 110 1.82 -1.59 14.63
N LYS A 111 1.31 -0.66 15.44
CA LYS A 111 -0.01 -0.01 15.25
C LYS A 111 0.09 1.49 14.98
N THR A 112 1.29 2.04 14.89
CA THR A 112 1.51 3.46 14.58
C THR A 112 2.06 3.61 13.17
N PHE A 113 1.66 4.69 12.51
CA PHE A 113 2.14 5.10 11.20
C PHE A 113 2.69 6.52 11.32
N LYS A 114 3.88 6.75 10.78
CA LYS A 114 4.49 8.08 10.71
C LYS A 114 5.12 8.28 9.35
N GLY A 115 4.72 9.34 8.68
CA GLY A 115 5.15 9.56 7.31
C GLY A 115 4.92 10.97 6.82
N LYS A 116 4.90 11.07 5.51
CA LYS A 116 4.62 12.29 4.76
C LYS A 116 3.53 12.00 3.72
N ILE A 117 2.69 12.99 3.50
CA ILE A 117 1.76 13.05 2.38
C ILE A 117 2.27 14.12 1.42
N THR A 118 2.37 13.78 0.14
CA THR A 118 2.77 14.68 -0.95
C THR A 118 1.56 14.88 -1.83
N VAL A 119 1.18 16.14 -2.07
CA VAL A 119 0.01 16.51 -2.88
C VAL A 119 0.54 17.29 -4.07
N GLY A 120 0.77 16.62 -5.21
CA GLY A 120 1.26 17.23 -6.45
C GLY A 120 2.28 18.37 -6.24
N GLU A 121 1.95 19.55 -6.78
CA GLU A 121 2.75 20.78 -6.63
C GLU A 121 2.50 21.55 -5.32
N TYR A 122 1.47 21.19 -4.54
CA TYR A 122 1.12 21.84 -3.27
C TYR A 122 2.12 21.56 -2.15
N GLY A 123 2.95 20.53 -2.31
CA GLY A 123 4.06 20.22 -1.42
C GLY A 123 3.82 18.99 -0.56
N ASN A 124 4.63 18.88 0.50
CA ASN A 124 4.62 17.74 1.41
C ASN A 124 4.26 18.17 2.84
N PHE A 125 3.46 17.34 3.49
CA PHE A 125 2.98 17.58 4.85
C PHE A 125 3.22 16.35 5.71
N PRO A 126 3.54 16.51 7.00
CA PRO A 126 3.66 15.39 7.90
C PRO A 126 2.29 14.73 8.12
N ILE A 127 2.28 13.41 8.17
CA ILE A 127 1.09 12.60 8.44
C ILE A 127 1.42 11.57 9.50
N GLU A 128 0.55 11.45 10.49
CA GLU A 128 0.66 10.46 11.54
C GLU A 128 -0.62 9.64 11.61
N GLY A 129 -0.56 8.43 12.15
CA GLY A 129 -1.75 7.63 12.27
C GLY A 129 -1.63 6.43 13.18
N THR A 130 -2.78 5.83 13.45
CA THR A 130 -2.91 4.66 14.30
C THR A 130 -3.87 3.66 13.69
N LYS A 131 -3.54 2.37 13.84
CA LYS A 131 -4.41 1.26 13.45
C LYS A 131 -5.59 1.17 14.40
N ASP A 132 -6.80 1.15 13.85
CA ASP A 132 -8.03 0.93 14.62
C ASP A 132 -8.00 -0.49 15.21
N PRO A 133 -8.34 -0.69 16.50
CA PRO A 133 -8.51 -2.02 17.03
C PRO A 133 -9.64 -2.74 16.29
N GLU A 134 -9.31 -3.77 15.50
CA GLU A 134 -10.31 -4.74 15.05
C GLU A 134 -10.95 -5.37 16.29
N ARG A 135 -12.27 -5.23 16.40
CA ARG A 135 -13.08 -5.69 17.54
C ARG A 135 -13.49 -7.14 17.38
#